data_AF-A0A957Z4E6-F1
#
_entry.id   AF-A0A957Z4E6-F1
#
_cell.length_a   1.000
_cell.length_b   1.000
_cell.length_c   1.000
_cell.angle_alpha   90.00
_cell.angle_beta   90.00
_cell.angle_gamma   90.00
#
_symmetry.space_group_name_H-M   'P 1'
#
loop_
_entity.id
_entity.type
_entity.pdbx_description
1 polymer ?
#
loop_
_entity_poly.entity_id
_entity_poly.type
_entity_poly.pdbx_seq_one_letter_code
_entity_poly.pdbx_strand_id
1 'polypeptide(L)'
;FWAVTIGTSMAEAVPPAIVGETVNLLARGAPDIGANGLMRFYLLHVLFLPLILFLFFFVHYYKVVHFGISLPAQEEEVGQDTANKVPADRRVYFLPDVMIDEASLLIAFTTFMIVVSALFFTAPLESIANPQVTPLHTVAPWYFYWLQGMLKIADKMIAGVILPGVLLVLLMAIPYLDPNPSRRGKDRRVAIISGIVAGAVMIVLSYMGTPQYAAQAAPAVEVIQELMPEEGAGLVREIGYDELLVGVFDSRDDLDAMYPEEEYHGLNEILVEFQHNIKHWDELDPDFNEAYGILTIKQDQGTLRRLDWKIYWLNAAGEENTLERSFWVHKDSLYWEQYGLKDFRFLSPTEEEE
;
A
#
# COMPACT_ATOMS: atom_id res chain seq x y z
N PHE A 1 -1.93 -1.16 10.71
CA PHE A 1 -3.12 -1.59 11.48
C PHE A 1 -4.31 -1.85 10.56
N TRP A 2 -4.73 -0.86 9.77
CA TRP A 2 -5.90 -0.90 8.89
C TRP A 2 -5.91 -2.04 7.88
N ALA A 3 -4.78 -2.36 7.25
CA ALA A 3 -4.68 -3.50 6.33
C ALA A 3 -5.09 -4.84 6.98
N VAL A 4 -4.74 -5.05 8.26
CA VAL A 4 -5.13 -6.27 9.00
C VAL A 4 -6.61 -6.20 9.38
N THR A 5 -7.13 -5.04 9.77
CA THR A 5 -8.55 -4.84 10.05
C THR A 5 -9.41 -5.15 8.83
N ILE A 6 -9.03 -4.62 7.66
CA ILE A 6 -9.70 -4.86 6.38
C ILE A 6 -9.55 -6.33 5.97
N GLY A 7 -8.32 -6.88 6.00
CA GLY A 7 -8.06 -8.26 5.61
C GLY A 7 -8.82 -9.27 6.48
N THR A 8 -8.88 -9.07 7.79
CA THR A 8 -9.66 -9.93 8.70
C THR A 8 -11.17 -9.76 8.51
N SER A 9 -11.66 -8.57 8.14
CA SER A 9 -13.07 -8.38 7.78
C SER A 9 -13.47 -9.16 6.52
N MET A 10 -12.54 -9.46 5.61
CA MET A 10 -12.84 -10.32 4.46
C MET A 10 -13.16 -11.76 4.88
N ALA A 11 -12.64 -12.22 6.03
CA ALA A 11 -12.97 -13.55 6.55
C ALA A 11 -14.44 -13.65 6.98
N GLU A 12 -15.09 -12.55 7.38
CA GLU A 12 -16.52 -12.52 7.71
C GLU A 12 -17.39 -12.83 6.48
N ALA A 13 -16.88 -12.56 5.27
CA ALA A 13 -17.59 -12.84 4.04
C ALA A 13 -17.63 -14.34 3.68
N VAL A 14 -16.96 -15.21 4.45
CA VAL A 14 -16.92 -16.66 4.21
C VAL A 14 -18.23 -17.32 4.68
N PRO A 15 -18.99 -17.99 3.79
CA PRO A 15 -20.17 -18.74 4.19
C PRO A 15 -19.82 -20.12 4.79
N PRO A 16 -20.62 -20.65 5.73
CA PRO A 16 -21.75 -20.00 6.42
C PRO A 16 -21.27 -18.88 7.36
N ALA A 17 -22.10 -17.85 7.59
CA ALA A 17 -21.73 -16.66 8.37
C ALA A 17 -21.09 -16.98 9.74
N ILE A 18 -21.58 -18.03 10.41
CA ILE A 18 -21.02 -18.48 11.69
C ILE A 18 -19.54 -18.86 11.61
N VAL A 19 -19.09 -19.41 10.48
CA VAL A 19 -17.69 -19.76 10.25
C VAL A 19 -16.88 -18.48 10.06
N GLY A 20 -17.35 -17.58 9.19
CA GLY A 20 -16.66 -16.31 8.92
C GLY A 20 -16.50 -15.46 10.18
N GLU A 21 -17.58 -15.27 10.94
CA GLU A 21 -17.58 -14.51 12.20
C GLU A 21 -16.65 -15.15 13.25
N THR A 22 -16.70 -16.47 13.40
CA THR A 22 -15.84 -17.18 14.37
C THR A 22 -14.37 -17.08 13.99
N VAL A 23 -14.04 -17.23 12.70
CA VAL A 23 -12.67 -17.09 12.20
C VAL A 23 -12.17 -15.66 12.41
N ASN A 24 -13.00 -14.65 12.13
CA ASN A 24 -12.63 -13.26 12.36
C ASN A 24 -12.38 -12.97 13.85
N LEU A 25 -13.30 -13.38 14.73
CA LEU A 25 -13.14 -13.24 16.18
C LEU A 25 -11.89 -13.96 16.70
N LEU A 26 -11.58 -15.14 16.15
CA LEU A 26 -10.36 -15.87 16.50
C LEU A 26 -9.10 -15.15 16.00
N ALA A 27 -9.12 -14.61 14.79
CA ALA A 27 -7.98 -13.88 14.23
C ALA A 27 -7.70 -12.59 15.02
N ARG A 28 -8.74 -11.81 15.32
CA ARG A 28 -8.64 -10.56 16.08
C ARG A 28 -8.42 -10.77 17.58
N GLY A 29 -8.87 -11.91 18.12
CA GLY A 29 -8.79 -12.23 19.55
C GLY A 29 -9.68 -11.36 20.45
N ALA A 30 -10.55 -10.55 19.85
CA ALA A 30 -11.52 -9.62 20.44
C ALA A 30 -12.45 -9.11 19.30
N PRO A 31 -13.54 -8.36 19.61
CA PRO A 31 -14.35 -7.72 18.58
C PRO A 31 -13.53 -6.78 17.67
N ASP A 32 -12.61 -6.02 18.27
CA ASP A 32 -11.69 -5.11 17.59
C ASP A 32 -10.24 -5.57 17.71
N ILE A 33 -9.38 -5.15 16.77
CA ILE A 33 -7.96 -5.46 16.83
C ILE A 33 -7.31 -4.65 17.96
N GLY A 34 -6.73 -5.35 18.92
CA GLY A 34 -5.94 -4.77 20.01
C GLY A 34 -4.71 -5.62 20.33
N ALA A 35 -4.23 -5.55 21.58
CA ALA A 35 -3.04 -6.26 22.02
C ALA A 35 -3.11 -7.79 21.80
N ASN A 36 -4.27 -8.40 22.05
CA ASN A 36 -4.47 -9.84 21.82
C ASN A 36 -4.37 -10.21 20.34
N GLY A 37 -4.95 -9.39 19.46
CA GLY A 37 -4.86 -9.58 18.01
C GLY A 37 -3.41 -9.45 17.54
N LEU A 38 -2.72 -8.40 17.97
CA LEU A 38 -1.30 -8.20 17.69
C LEU A 38 -0.47 -9.42 18.10
N MET A 39 -0.69 -9.95 19.32
CA MET A 39 0.05 -11.09 19.81
C MET A 39 -0.21 -12.37 19.00
N ARG A 40 -1.45 -12.60 18.57
CA ARG A 40 -1.80 -13.74 17.69
C ARG A 40 -1.11 -13.64 16.34
N PHE A 41 -1.17 -12.48 15.69
CA PHE A 41 -0.50 -12.25 14.41
C PHE A 41 1.02 -12.35 14.54
N TYR A 42 1.61 -11.84 15.63
CA TYR A 42 3.03 -11.98 15.92
C TYR A 42 3.43 -13.45 16.03
N LEU A 43 2.72 -14.25 16.85
CA LEU A 43 3.01 -15.67 17.00
C LEU A 43 2.80 -16.43 15.68
N LEU A 44 1.72 -16.14 14.95
CA LEU A 44 1.45 -16.72 13.64
C LEU A 44 2.60 -16.44 12.67
N HIS A 45 3.06 -15.19 12.58
CA HIS A 45 4.03 -14.75 11.59
C HIS A 45 5.48 -15.10 11.94
N VAL A 46 5.86 -15.02 13.22
CA VAL A 46 7.26 -15.21 13.65
C VAL A 46 7.55 -16.69 13.95
N LEU A 47 6.56 -17.46 14.41
CA LEU A 47 6.76 -18.86 14.79
C LEU A 47 6.08 -19.83 13.83
N PHE A 48 4.75 -19.76 13.69
CA PHE A 48 3.99 -20.82 13.03
C PHE A 48 4.17 -20.85 11.51
N LEU A 49 4.05 -19.70 10.82
CA LEU A 49 4.20 -19.62 9.37
C LEU A 49 5.64 -19.99 8.92
N PRO A 50 6.72 -19.53 9.57
CA PRO A 50 8.08 -19.97 9.25
C PRO A 50 8.29 -21.46 9.48
N LEU A 51 7.69 -22.05 10.52
CA LEU A 51 7.77 -23.49 10.77
C LEU A 51 7.06 -24.30 9.66
N ILE A 52 5.87 -23.85 9.26
CA ILE A 52 5.12 -24.44 8.14
C ILE A 52 5.93 -24.30 6.84
N LEU A 53 6.47 -23.11 6.57
CA LEU A 53 7.32 -22.86 5.41
C LEU A 53 8.54 -23.78 5.40
N PHE A 54 9.21 -23.97 6.54
CA PHE A 54 10.35 -24.88 6.67
C PHE A 54 9.96 -26.33 6.34
N LEU A 55 8.81 -26.80 6.83
CA LEU A 55 8.28 -28.12 6.50
C LEU A 55 8.01 -28.27 5.00
N PHE A 56 7.29 -27.31 4.40
CA PHE A 56 7.00 -27.33 2.97
C PHE A 56 8.25 -27.20 2.11
N PHE A 57 9.23 -26.40 2.54
CA PHE A 57 10.53 -26.28 1.89
C PHE A 57 11.24 -27.64 1.88
N PHE A 58 11.27 -28.36 3.01
CA PHE A 58 11.88 -29.68 3.07
C PHE A 58 11.16 -30.70 2.17
N VAL A 59 9.83 -30.74 2.20
CA VAL A 59 9.04 -31.63 1.34
C VAL A 59 9.24 -31.28 -0.14
N HIS A 60 9.26 -30.00 -0.48
CA HIS A 60 9.50 -29.51 -1.83
C HIS A 60 10.91 -29.92 -2.31
N TYR A 61 11.94 -29.61 -1.52
CA TYR A 61 13.32 -29.95 -1.83
C TYR A 61 13.52 -31.46 -1.96
N TYR A 62 12.98 -32.25 -1.02
CA TYR A 62 12.99 -33.72 -1.12
C TYR A 62 12.37 -34.21 -2.43
N LYS A 63 11.22 -33.66 -2.84
CA LYS A 63 10.59 -34.03 -4.11
C LYS A 63 11.44 -33.63 -5.31
N VAL A 64 12.05 -32.44 -5.31
CA VAL A 64 12.95 -32.00 -6.39
C VAL A 64 14.16 -32.91 -6.50
N VAL A 65 14.76 -33.32 -5.37
CA VAL A 65 15.88 -34.26 -5.36
C VAL A 65 15.45 -35.66 -5.82
N HIS A 66 14.26 -36.13 -5.42
CA HIS A 66 13.76 -37.45 -5.77
C HIS A 66 13.38 -37.57 -7.26
N PHE A 67 12.68 -36.57 -7.80
CA PHE A 67 12.24 -36.55 -9.20
C PHE A 67 13.25 -35.93 -10.16
N GLY A 68 14.27 -35.25 -9.64
CA GLY A 68 15.28 -34.56 -10.44
C GLY A 68 14.80 -33.22 -10.98
N ILE A 69 15.76 -32.37 -11.38
CA ILE A 69 15.46 -31.10 -12.06
C ILE A 69 15.14 -31.42 -13.52
N SER A 70 14.06 -30.86 -14.03
CA SER A 70 13.68 -31.09 -15.43
C SER A 70 14.67 -30.51 -16.42
N LEU A 71 14.95 -31.27 -17.48
CA LEU A 71 15.69 -30.78 -18.64
C LEU A 71 14.93 -29.67 -19.38
N PRO A 72 15.64 -28.85 -20.19
CA PRO A 72 14.99 -27.95 -21.13
C PRO A 72 13.99 -28.71 -22.00
N ALA A 73 12.78 -28.15 -22.18
CA ALA A 73 11.66 -28.84 -22.82
C ALA A 73 11.93 -29.32 -24.27
N GLN A 74 12.98 -28.81 -24.92
CA GLN A 74 13.37 -29.23 -26.27
C GLN A 74 14.21 -30.52 -26.28
N GLU A 75 14.96 -30.77 -25.21
CA GLU A 75 15.89 -31.90 -25.09
C GLU A 75 15.24 -33.17 -24.52
N GLU A 76 14.09 -33.01 -23.86
CA GLU A 76 13.32 -34.12 -23.32
C GLU A 76 12.50 -34.83 -24.43
N GLU A 77 12.52 -36.16 -24.40
CA GLU A 77 11.68 -36.99 -25.28
C GLU A 77 10.22 -36.89 -24.84
N VAL A 78 9.32 -36.72 -25.81
CA VAL A 78 7.89 -36.52 -25.52
C VAL A 78 7.32 -37.75 -24.80
N GLY A 79 6.70 -37.52 -23.65
CA GLY A 79 6.08 -38.58 -22.85
C GLY A 79 7.04 -39.45 -22.04
N GLN A 80 8.35 -39.15 -22.01
CA GLN A 80 9.31 -39.83 -21.15
C GLN A 80 9.89 -38.87 -20.12
N ASP A 81 9.87 -39.26 -18.86
CA ASP A 81 10.63 -38.58 -17.81
C ASP A 81 12.11 -38.99 -17.92
N THR A 82 12.90 -38.11 -18.53
CA THR A 82 14.34 -38.29 -18.69
C THR A 82 15.16 -37.47 -17.72
N ALA A 83 14.53 -36.75 -16.77
CA ALA A 83 15.23 -35.88 -15.82
C ALA A 83 16.32 -36.63 -15.04
N ASN A 84 16.02 -37.85 -14.59
CA ASN A 84 16.95 -38.70 -13.84
C ASN A 84 17.85 -39.59 -14.72
N LYS A 85 17.62 -39.63 -16.04
CA LYS A 85 18.26 -40.57 -16.99
C LYS A 85 19.29 -39.90 -17.90
N VAL A 86 19.77 -38.71 -17.53
CA VAL A 86 20.80 -37.99 -18.28
C VAL A 86 22.11 -38.78 -18.31
N PRO A 87 22.76 -38.95 -19.47
CA PRO A 87 24.09 -39.58 -19.57
C PRO A 87 25.14 -38.91 -18.69
N ALA A 88 26.07 -39.69 -18.13
CA ALA A 88 27.06 -39.20 -17.15
C ALA A 88 28.02 -38.14 -17.73
N ASP A 89 28.29 -38.18 -19.03
CA ASP A 89 29.11 -37.22 -19.78
C ASP A 89 28.48 -35.83 -19.90
N ARG A 90 27.16 -35.72 -19.69
CA ARG A 90 26.43 -34.44 -19.69
C ARG A 90 26.11 -33.90 -18.30
N ARG A 91 26.43 -34.65 -17.24
CA ARG A 91 26.16 -34.23 -15.85
C ARG A 91 27.28 -33.33 -15.36
N VAL A 92 26.91 -32.24 -14.72
CA VAL A 92 27.83 -31.33 -14.02
C VAL A 92 27.65 -31.56 -12.52
N TYR A 93 28.73 -31.46 -11.74
CA TYR A 93 28.64 -31.60 -10.29
C TYR A 93 28.02 -30.34 -9.67
N PHE A 94 27.14 -30.53 -8.69
CA PHE A 94 26.57 -29.39 -7.95
C PHE A 94 27.64 -28.60 -7.20
N LEU A 95 28.59 -29.31 -6.59
CA LEU A 95 29.77 -28.73 -5.95
C LEU A 95 31.03 -29.06 -6.76
N PRO A 96 31.88 -28.08 -7.11
CA PRO A 96 31.74 -26.65 -6.84
C PRO A 96 30.98 -25.87 -7.94
N ASP A 97 30.84 -26.44 -9.14
CA ASP A 97 30.52 -25.70 -10.36
C ASP A 97 29.20 -24.92 -10.25
N VAL A 98 28.07 -25.63 -10.10
CA VAL A 98 26.73 -25.00 -10.06
C VAL A 98 26.57 -24.11 -8.84
N MET A 99 27.06 -24.53 -7.67
CA MET A 99 26.92 -23.75 -6.44
C MET A 99 27.64 -22.40 -6.54
N ILE A 100 28.84 -22.34 -7.13
CA ILE A 100 29.57 -21.07 -7.27
C ILE A 100 28.84 -20.13 -8.23
N ASP A 101 28.35 -20.65 -9.35
CA ASP A 101 27.61 -19.85 -10.34
C ASP A 101 26.30 -19.31 -9.73
N GLU A 102 25.48 -20.17 -9.11
CA GLU A 102 24.23 -19.76 -8.48
C GLU A 102 24.45 -18.81 -7.29
N ALA A 103 25.44 -19.09 -6.44
CA ALA A 103 25.75 -18.22 -5.30
C ALA A 103 26.27 -16.86 -5.75
N SER A 104 27.13 -16.81 -6.76
CA SER A 104 27.65 -15.54 -7.29
C SER A 104 26.53 -14.70 -7.92
N LEU A 105 25.63 -15.32 -8.70
CA LEU A 105 24.45 -14.65 -9.25
C LEU A 105 23.53 -14.14 -8.13
N LEU A 106 23.26 -14.97 -7.12
CA LEU A 106 22.42 -14.59 -5.99
C LEU A 106 23.00 -13.41 -5.21
N ILE A 107 24.30 -13.44 -4.92
CA ILE A 107 24.99 -12.36 -4.20
C ILE A 107 24.99 -11.08 -5.04
N ALA A 108 25.34 -11.16 -6.32
CA ALA A 108 25.35 -10.01 -7.22
C ALA A 108 23.96 -9.38 -7.36
N PHE A 109 22.93 -10.21 -7.60
CA PHE A 109 21.55 -9.75 -7.73
C PHE A 109 21.01 -9.15 -6.43
N THR A 110 21.26 -9.81 -5.28
CA THR A 110 20.82 -9.29 -3.96
C THR A 110 21.51 -7.97 -3.63
N THR A 111 22.81 -7.87 -3.89
CA THR A 111 23.58 -6.63 -3.68
C THR A 111 23.03 -5.52 -4.58
N PHE A 112 22.78 -5.82 -5.86
CA PHE A 112 22.17 -4.88 -6.78
C PHE A 112 20.80 -4.39 -6.28
N MET A 113 19.92 -5.30 -5.84
CA MET A 113 18.60 -4.95 -5.31
C MET A 113 18.70 -4.11 -4.03
N ILE A 114 19.65 -4.39 -3.13
CA ILE A 114 19.89 -3.58 -1.92
C ILE A 114 20.35 -2.18 -2.30
N VAL A 115 21.30 -2.04 -3.23
CA VAL A 115 21.79 -0.72 -3.69
C VAL A 115 20.67 0.07 -4.35
N VAL A 116 19.90 -0.55 -5.24
CA VAL A 116 18.73 0.10 -5.86
C VAL A 116 17.72 0.52 -4.80
N SER A 117 17.41 -0.37 -3.84
CA SER A 117 16.47 -0.05 -2.76
C SER A 117 16.97 1.13 -1.91
N ALA A 118 18.24 1.13 -1.52
CA ALA A 118 18.81 2.17 -0.67
C ALA A 118 18.92 3.54 -1.35
N LEU A 119 19.11 3.58 -2.68
CA LEU A 119 19.28 4.83 -3.42
C LEU A 119 17.97 5.40 -3.98
N PHE A 120 17.00 4.55 -4.33
CA PHE A 120 15.78 4.97 -5.03
C PHE A 120 14.50 4.84 -4.21
N PHE A 121 14.52 4.10 -3.09
CA PHE A 121 13.32 3.86 -2.30
C PHE A 121 13.53 4.30 -0.85
N THR A 122 12.67 5.23 -0.42
CA THR A 122 12.55 5.63 0.98
C THR A 122 11.39 4.87 1.61
N ALA A 123 11.60 4.36 2.82
CA ALA A 123 10.58 3.68 3.61
C ALA A 123 10.47 4.37 4.98
N PRO A 124 9.93 5.60 5.03
CA PRO A 124 9.71 6.29 6.29
C PRO A 124 8.75 5.47 7.17
N LEU A 125 8.93 5.56 8.49
CA LEU A 125 8.00 4.95 9.41
C LEU A 125 6.66 5.69 9.34
N GLU A 126 5.57 4.93 9.18
CA GLU A 126 4.22 5.47 9.30
C GLU A 126 3.88 5.84 10.74
N SER A 127 2.75 6.52 10.89
CA SER A 127 2.28 6.97 12.19
C SER A 127 1.86 5.82 13.12
N ILE A 128 1.93 6.07 14.44
CA ILE A 128 1.35 5.17 15.43
C ILE A 128 -0.14 5.06 15.14
N ALA A 129 -0.60 3.84 14.89
CA ALA A 129 -2.00 3.56 14.55
C ALA A 129 -2.97 4.00 15.65
N ASN A 130 -4.04 4.68 15.26
CA ASN A 130 -5.12 5.13 16.12
C ASN A 130 -6.43 4.41 15.76
N PRO A 131 -6.87 3.39 16.51
CA PRO A 131 -8.08 2.63 16.19
C PRO A 131 -9.37 3.46 16.14
N GLN A 132 -9.38 4.69 16.66
CA GLN A 132 -10.57 5.56 16.68
C GLN A 132 -10.72 6.38 15.39
N VAL A 133 -9.71 6.39 14.53
CA VAL A 133 -9.63 7.31 13.39
C VAL A 133 -9.13 6.56 12.17
N THR A 134 -10.00 6.34 11.18
CA THR A 134 -9.62 5.62 9.95
C THR A 134 -9.03 6.60 8.92
N PRO A 135 -7.81 6.36 8.41
CA PRO A 135 -7.23 7.13 7.31
C PRO A 135 -8.12 7.06 6.08
N LEU A 136 -8.23 8.17 5.37
CA LEU A 136 -9.01 8.24 4.15
C LEU A 136 -8.49 7.27 3.08
N HIS A 137 -7.16 7.24 2.89
CA HIS A 137 -6.49 6.40 1.91
C HIS A 137 -5.67 5.31 2.59
N THR A 138 -6.19 4.09 2.67
CA THR A 138 -5.41 2.92 3.09
C THR A 138 -5.00 2.11 1.87
N VAL A 139 -3.69 2.10 1.56
CA VAL A 139 -3.13 1.36 0.42
C VAL A 139 -2.77 -0.08 0.85
N ALA A 140 -3.10 -1.08 0.04
CA ALA A 140 -2.65 -2.45 0.30
C ALA A 140 -1.22 -2.64 -0.24
N PRO A 141 -0.46 -3.62 0.27
CA PRO A 141 0.81 -3.99 -0.35
C PRO A 141 0.64 -4.36 -1.84
N TRP A 142 1.63 -4.02 -2.66
CA TRP A 142 1.56 -4.13 -4.13
C TRP A 142 1.18 -5.52 -4.64
N TYR A 143 1.57 -6.58 -3.95
CA TYR A 143 1.24 -7.96 -4.31
C TYR A 143 -0.24 -8.32 -4.07
N PHE A 144 -1.00 -7.43 -3.45
CA PHE A 144 -2.46 -7.49 -3.29
C PHE A 144 -3.23 -6.48 -4.15
N TYR A 145 -2.56 -5.72 -5.03
CA TYR A 145 -3.28 -4.76 -5.88
C TYR A 145 -4.33 -5.43 -6.78
N TRP A 146 -4.06 -6.62 -7.33
CA TRP A 146 -5.05 -7.34 -8.12
C TRP A 146 -6.35 -7.64 -7.35
N LEU A 147 -6.24 -7.87 -6.03
CA LEU A 147 -7.38 -8.10 -5.15
C LEU A 147 -8.14 -6.79 -4.90
N GLN A 148 -7.44 -5.68 -4.70
CA GLN A 148 -8.05 -4.36 -4.58
C GLN A 148 -8.77 -3.92 -5.85
N GLY A 149 -8.17 -4.13 -7.03
CA GLY A 149 -8.79 -3.83 -8.31
C GLY A 149 -10.07 -4.64 -8.52
N MET A 150 -10.09 -5.88 -8.05
CA MET A 150 -11.26 -6.75 -8.13
C MET A 150 -12.39 -6.32 -7.18
N LEU A 151 -12.06 -5.84 -5.98
CA LEU A 151 -13.04 -5.31 -5.01
C LEU A 151 -13.77 -4.06 -5.50
N LYS A 152 -13.29 -3.41 -6.57
CA LYS A 152 -13.99 -2.30 -7.25
C LYS A 152 -15.09 -2.79 -8.20
N ILE A 153 -14.99 -4.05 -8.66
CA ILE A 153 -15.87 -4.63 -9.68
C ILE A 153 -16.87 -5.60 -9.04
N ALA A 154 -16.46 -6.31 -7.99
CA ALA A 154 -17.26 -7.33 -7.33
C ALA A 154 -17.29 -7.13 -5.81
N ASP A 155 -18.33 -7.68 -5.16
CA ASP A 155 -18.46 -7.62 -3.72
C ASP A 155 -17.37 -8.44 -3.00
N LYS A 156 -17.23 -8.19 -1.69
CA LYS A 156 -16.18 -8.79 -0.86
C LYS A 156 -16.20 -10.32 -0.85
N MET A 157 -17.35 -10.96 -0.99
CA MET A 157 -17.46 -12.43 -0.96
C MET A 157 -16.94 -13.02 -2.27
N ILE A 158 -17.31 -12.46 -3.41
CA ILE A 158 -16.82 -12.92 -4.72
C ILE A 158 -15.33 -12.61 -4.87
N ALA A 159 -14.94 -11.36 -4.66
CA ALA A 159 -13.57 -10.90 -4.90
C ALA A 159 -12.59 -11.42 -3.84
N GLY A 160 -12.99 -11.45 -2.57
CA GLY A 160 -12.13 -11.80 -1.44
C GLY A 160 -12.05 -13.29 -1.14
N VAL A 161 -13.11 -14.06 -1.39
CA VAL A 161 -13.22 -15.46 -0.94
C VAL A 161 -13.33 -16.43 -2.12
N ILE A 162 -14.37 -16.29 -2.95
CA ILE A 162 -14.66 -17.28 -3.99
C ILE A 162 -13.56 -17.28 -5.05
N LEU A 163 -13.27 -16.14 -5.67
CA LEU A 163 -12.37 -16.12 -6.82
C LEU A 163 -10.93 -16.51 -6.44
N PRO A 164 -10.33 -15.97 -5.35
CA PRO A 164 -9.01 -16.43 -4.90
C PRO A 164 -9.01 -17.92 -4.55
N GLY A 165 -10.08 -18.43 -3.93
CA GLY A 165 -10.23 -19.85 -3.61
C GLY A 165 -10.29 -20.72 -4.88
N VAL A 166 -11.07 -20.32 -5.88
CA VAL A 166 -11.15 -21.00 -7.17
C VAL A 166 -9.82 -20.94 -7.90
N LEU A 167 -9.13 -19.79 -7.92
CA LEU A 167 -7.80 -19.66 -8.53
C LEU A 167 -6.77 -20.58 -7.87
N LEU A 168 -6.78 -20.68 -6.54
CA LEU A 168 -5.89 -21.58 -5.81
C LEU A 168 -6.18 -23.05 -6.16
N VAL A 169 -7.45 -23.46 -6.16
CA VAL A 169 -7.85 -24.82 -6.55
C VAL A 169 -7.48 -25.11 -8.01
N LEU A 170 -7.71 -24.15 -8.91
CA LEU A 170 -7.35 -24.26 -10.32
C LEU A 170 -5.84 -24.42 -10.48
N LEU A 171 -5.03 -23.63 -9.77
CA LEU A 171 -3.57 -23.72 -9.80
C LEU A 171 -3.08 -25.10 -9.33
N MET A 172 -3.67 -25.64 -8.26
CA MET A 172 -3.39 -27.01 -7.81
C MET A 172 -3.88 -28.08 -8.80
N ALA A 173 -4.95 -27.78 -9.55
CA ALA A 173 -5.54 -28.69 -10.52
C ALA A 173 -4.84 -28.67 -11.89
N ILE A 174 -4.00 -27.68 -12.21
CA ILE A 174 -3.26 -27.57 -13.49
C ILE A 174 -2.61 -28.89 -13.93
N PRO A 175 -1.84 -29.62 -13.10
CA PRO A 175 -1.21 -30.87 -13.54
C PRO A 175 -2.20 -31.97 -13.95
N TYR A 176 -3.46 -31.88 -13.51
CA TYR A 176 -4.53 -32.82 -13.86
C TYR A 176 -5.38 -32.34 -15.04
N LEU A 177 -5.49 -31.03 -15.22
CA LEU A 177 -6.27 -30.38 -16.28
C LEU A 177 -5.50 -30.28 -17.61
N ASP A 178 -4.18 -30.26 -17.57
CA ASP A 178 -3.32 -30.29 -18.77
C ASP A 178 -2.58 -31.63 -18.89
N PRO A 179 -3.22 -32.68 -19.45
CA PRO A 179 -2.63 -34.00 -19.61
C PRO A 179 -1.66 -34.09 -20.81
N ASN A 180 -1.22 -32.97 -21.38
CA ASN A 180 -0.39 -32.98 -22.59
C ASN A 180 0.97 -33.67 -22.33
N PRO A 181 1.30 -34.77 -23.05
CA PRO A 181 2.56 -35.48 -22.86
C PRO A 181 3.80 -34.66 -23.26
N SER A 182 3.64 -33.63 -24.09
CA SER A 182 4.74 -32.76 -24.54
C SER A 182 4.81 -31.52 -23.66
N ARG A 183 6.01 -31.22 -23.16
CA ARG A 183 6.30 -29.98 -22.42
C ARG A 183 6.72 -28.82 -23.33
N ARG A 184 6.84 -29.05 -24.64
CA ARG A 184 7.28 -28.05 -25.61
C ARG A 184 6.22 -26.98 -25.77
N GLY A 185 6.62 -25.71 -25.74
CA GLY A 185 5.66 -24.60 -25.84
C GLY A 185 4.85 -24.61 -27.15
N LYS A 186 5.42 -25.09 -28.25
CA LYS A 186 4.73 -25.22 -29.54
C LYS A 186 3.51 -26.15 -29.51
N ASP A 187 3.54 -27.14 -28.62
CA ASP A 187 2.50 -28.17 -28.48
C ASP A 187 1.47 -27.80 -27.40
N ARG A 188 1.77 -26.76 -26.58
CA ARG A 188 0.94 -26.27 -25.48
C ARG A 188 0.37 -24.88 -25.74
N ARG A 189 0.05 -24.56 -27.01
CA ARG A 189 -0.42 -23.21 -27.41
C ARG A 189 -1.61 -22.75 -26.59
N VAL A 190 -2.59 -23.62 -26.34
CA VAL A 190 -3.80 -23.28 -25.55
C VAL A 190 -3.42 -22.93 -24.11
N ALA A 191 -2.59 -23.74 -23.45
CA ALA A 191 -2.13 -23.47 -22.09
C ALA A 191 -1.34 -22.16 -22.01
N ILE A 192 -0.41 -21.93 -22.94
CA ILE A 192 0.37 -20.68 -23.00
C ILE A 192 -0.52 -19.47 -23.25
N ILE A 193 -1.45 -19.54 -24.21
CA ILE A 193 -2.38 -18.44 -24.48
C ILE A 193 -3.25 -18.17 -23.26
N SER A 194 -3.78 -19.21 -22.61
CA SER A 194 -4.58 -19.05 -21.38
C SER A 194 -3.77 -18.42 -20.23
N GLY A 195 -2.49 -18.80 -20.09
CA GLY A 195 -1.58 -18.21 -19.10
C GLY A 195 -1.25 -16.75 -19.40
N ILE A 196 -1.06 -16.39 -20.67
CA ILE A 196 -0.85 -15.00 -21.11
C ILE A 196 -2.12 -14.17 -20.85
N VAL A 197 -3.30 -14.69 -21.19
CA VAL A 197 -4.58 -14.01 -20.93
C VAL A 197 -4.78 -13.83 -19.42
N ALA A 198 -4.55 -14.87 -18.62
CA ALA A 198 -4.63 -14.77 -17.16
C ALA A 198 -3.63 -13.75 -16.60
N GLY A 199 -2.39 -13.74 -17.09
CA GLY A 199 -1.37 -12.75 -16.73
C GLY A 199 -1.78 -11.32 -17.10
N ALA A 200 -2.33 -11.13 -18.30
CA ALA A 200 -2.84 -9.83 -18.74
C ALA A 200 -4.00 -9.34 -17.86
N VAL A 201 -4.95 -10.23 -17.52
CA VAL A 201 -6.03 -9.92 -16.57
C VAL A 201 -5.48 -9.55 -15.20
N MET A 202 -4.51 -10.29 -14.68
CA MET A 202 -3.86 -9.97 -13.39
C MET A 202 -3.14 -8.62 -13.41
N ILE A 203 -2.49 -8.26 -14.53
CA ILE A 203 -1.86 -6.95 -14.71
C ILE A 203 -2.90 -5.84 -14.73
N VAL A 204 -4.00 -6.00 -15.49
CA VAL A 204 -5.08 -5.02 -15.55
C VAL A 204 -5.72 -4.84 -14.17
N LEU A 205 -6.01 -5.93 -13.45
CA LEU A 205 -6.53 -5.86 -12.09
C LEU A 205 -5.55 -5.21 -11.12
N SER A 206 -4.25 -5.49 -11.25
CA SER A 206 -3.22 -4.85 -10.43
C SER A 206 -3.12 -3.36 -10.70
N TYR A 207 -3.22 -2.95 -11.97
CA TYR A 207 -3.22 -1.55 -12.37
C TYR A 207 -4.46 -0.82 -11.83
N MET A 208 -5.65 -1.41 -11.98
CA MET A 208 -6.88 -0.91 -11.36
C MET A 208 -6.80 -0.87 -9.84
N GLY A 209 -5.98 -1.72 -9.21
CA GLY A 209 -5.76 -1.73 -7.77
C GLY A 209 -4.84 -0.63 -7.24
N THR A 210 -4.13 0.08 -8.11
CA THR A 210 -3.20 1.13 -7.69
C THR A 210 -3.93 2.31 -7.01
N PRO A 211 -3.22 3.08 -6.14
CA PRO A 211 -3.79 4.24 -5.46
C PRO A 211 -4.39 5.30 -6.41
N GLN A 212 -3.88 5.40 -7.64
CA GLN A 212 -4.38 6.34 -8.65
C GLN A 212 -5.87 6.13 -8.98
N TYR A 213 -6.35 4.90 -8.85
CA TYR A 213 -7.75 4.55 -9.09
C TYR A 213 -8.53 4.37 -7.78
N ALA A 214 -7.95 4.71 -6.62
CA ALA A 214 -8.66 4.61 -5.34
C ALA A 214 -9.97 5.42 -5.42
N ALA A 215 -10.98 4.99 -4.66
CA ALA A 215 -12.21 5.76 -4.57
C ALA A 215 -11.87 7.08 -3.87
N GLN A 216 -11.86 8.17 -4.64
CA GLN A 216 -11.64 9.51 -4.11
C GLN A 216 -12.84 9.91 -3.25
N ALA A 217 -12.58 10.61 -2.16
CA ALA A 217 -13.63 11.23 -1.37
C ALA A 217 -14.16 12.48 -2.10
N ALA A 218 -15.15 13.15 -1.50
CA ALA A 218 -15.57 14.45 -2.02
C ALA A 218 -14.34 15.40 -2.05
N PRO A 219 -14.14 16.21 -3.11
CA PRO A 219 -12.95 17.05 -3.26
C PRO A 219 -12.65 17.93 -2.04
N ALA A 220 -13.69 18.51 -1.43
CA ALA A 220 -13.56 19.29 -0.19
C ALA A 220 -12.94 18.49 0.98
N VAL A 221 -13.19 17.18 1.06
CA VAL A 221 -12.59 16.32 2.09
C VAL A 221 -11.11 16.06 1.77
N GLU A 222 -10.77 15.80 0.50
CA GLU A 222 -9.39 15.56 0.07
C GLU A 222 -8.49 16.78 0.36
N VAL A 223 -8.95 17.99 0.01
CA VAL A 223 -8.23 19.25 0.29
C VAL A 223 -7.82 19.36 1.76
N ILE A 224 -8.74 19.05 2.68
CA ILE A 224 -8.46 19.14 4.12
C ILE A 224 -7.54 18.00 4.57
N GLN A 225 -7.73 16.79 4.03
CA GLN A 225 -6.95 15.61 4.44
C GLN A 225 -5.50 15.64 3.94
N GLU A 226 -5.22 16.28 2.81
CA GLU A 226 -3.85 16.48 2.33
C GLU A 226 -3.05 17.38 3.27
N LEU A 227 -3.67 18.45 3.78
CA LEU A 227 -3.05 19.37 4.74
C LEU A 227 -3.03 18.82 6.17
N MET A 228 -4.13 18.19 6.59
CA MET A 228 -4.38 17.68 7.92
C MET A 228 -5.00 16.27 7.85
N PRO A 229 -4.19 15.23 7.62
CA PRO A 229 -4.69 13.88 7.56
C PRO A 229 -5.21 13.44 8.94
N GLU A 230 -6.22 12.59 8.92
CA GLU A 230 -6.80 11.95 10.11
C GLU A 230 -5.74 11.18 10.94
N GLU A 231 -4.82 10.46 10.29
CA GLU A 231 -3.63 9.87 10.92
C GLU A 231 -2.34 10.42 10.27
N GLY A 232 -1.32 10.70 11.08
CA GLY A 232 -0.05 11.28 10.62
C GLY A 232 0.11 12.75 11.01
N ALA A 233 1.26 13.33 10.66
CA ALA A 233 1.50 14.75 10.90
C ALA A 233 0.76 15.59 9.86
N GLY A 234 1.11 15.44 8.58
CA GLY A 234 0.65 16.34 7.52
C GLY A 234 1.24 17.75 7.68
N LEU A 235 1.10 18.58 6.66
CA LEU A 235 1.78 19.87 6.57
C LEU A 235 1.55 20.73 7.82
N VAL A 236 0.31 20.81 8.29
CA VAL A 236 -0.08 21.71 9.39
C VAL A 236 0.51 21.28 10.74
N ARG A 237 0.68 19.98 10.97
CA ARG A 237 1.30 19.50 12.23
C ARG A 237 2.82 19.45 12.12
N GLU A 238 3.38 19.41 10.91
CA GLU A 238 4.83 19.42 10.65
C GLU A 238 5.47 20.79 10.87
N ILE A 239 4.82 21.88 10.43
CA ILE A 239 5.34 23.25 10.64
C ILE A 239 5.39 23.64 12.12
N GLY A 240 4.60 22.98 12.96
CA GLY A 240 4.59 23.16 14.41
C GLY A 240 3.63 24.24 14.92
N TYR A 241 3.43 24.23 16.24
CA TYR A 241 2.42 25.08 16.88
C TYR A 241 2.73 26.57 16.73
N ASP A 242 3.99 26.99 16.88
CA ASP A 242 4.35 28.41 17.01
C ASP A 242 4.05 29.22 15.73
N GLU A 243 4.18 28.59 14.55
CA GLU A 243 3.87 29.16 13.23
C GLU A 243 2.36 29.41 12.99
N LEU A 244 1.46 28.77 13.76
CA LEU A 244 0.00 28.84 13.54
C LEU A 244 -0.64 30.12 14.08
N LEU A 245 -0.51 31.24 13.38
CA LEU A 245 -1.07 32.52 13.83
C LEU A 245 -2.60 32.50 13.98
N VAL A 246 -3.08 33.11 15.06
CA VAL A 246 -4.51 33.25 15.34
C VAL A 246 -5.10 34.27 14.38
N GLY A 247 -6.08 33.86 13.60
CA GLY A 247 -6.63 34.68 12.52
C GLY A 247 -7.72 33.98 11.73
N VAL A 248 -8.29 34.71 10.78
CA VAL A 248 -9.20 34.18 9.76
C VAL A 248 -8.51 34.44 8.42
N PHE A 249 -8.33 33.38 7.64
CA PHE A 249 -7.61 33.38 6.38
C PHE A 249 -8.54 32.90 5.28
N ASP A 250 -8.73 33.69 4.24
CA ASP A 250 -9.58 33.38 3.09
C ASP A 250 -8.70 33.02 1.89
N SER A 251 -8.98 31.89 1.23
CA SER A 251 -8.20 31.42 0.09
C SER A 251 -8.32 32.31 -1.16
N ARG A 252 -9.21 33.30 -1.16
CA ARG A 252 -9.39 34.26 -2.26
C ARG A 252 -8.51 35.51 -2.11
N ASP A 253 -7.93 35.72 -0.93
CA ASP A 253 -7.07 36.85 -0.68
C ASP A 253 -5.69 36.67 -1.34
N ASP A 254 -4.93 37.76 -1.47
CA ASP A 254 -3.54 37.72 -1.92
C ASP A 254 -2.63 37.30 -0.76
N LEU A 255 -2.56 35.99 -0.55
CA LEU A 255 -1.90 35.38 0.60
C LEU A 255 -0.39 35.67 0.64
N ASP A 256 0.28 35.75 -0.51
CA ASP A 256 1.71 36.06 -0.58
C ASP A 256 2.01 37.52 -0.25
N ALA A 257 1.12 38.45 -0.63
CA ALA A 257 1.26 39.86 -0.26
C ALA A 257 0.94 40.11 1.22
N MET A 258 -0.01 39.36 1.79
CA MET A 258 -0.46 39.53 3.18
C MET A 258 0.41 38.77 4.19
N TYR A 259 0.94 37.61 3.79
CA TYR A 259 1.76 36.72 4.62
C TYR A 259 3.00 36.26 3.82
N PRO A 260 4.00 37.14 3.64
CA PRO A 260 5.19 36.82 2.86
C PRO A 260 5.99 35.67 3.49
N GLU A 261 6.53 34.80 2.64
CA GLU A 261 7.31 33.61 3.01
C GLU A 261 8.48 33.93 3.95
N GLU A 262 9.15 35.08 3.76
CA GLU A 262 10.29 35.52 4.57
C GLU A 262 9.94 35.74 6.06
N GLU A 263 8.71 36.15 6.36
CA GLU A 263 8.26 36.47 7.72
C GLU A 263 7.38 35.35 8.30
N TYR A 264 6.62 34.66 7.45
CA TYR A 264 5.59 33.70 7.85
C TYR A 264 5.74 32.35 7.15
N HIS A 265 6.98 31.84 7.00
CA HIS A 265 7.29 30.63 6.23
C HIS A 265 6.29 29.49 6.43
N GLY A 266 6.06 29.02 7.65
CA GLY A 266 5.17 27.88 7.91
C GLY A 266 3.70 28.18 7.60
N LEU A 267 3.21 29.36 7.98
CA LEU A 267 1.81 29.75 7.73
C LEU A 267 1.56 30.01 6.24
N ASN A 268 2.48 30.68 5.54
CA ASN A 268 2.41 30.91 4.10
C ASN A 268 2.30 29.57 3.36
N GLU A 269 3.17 28.61 3.69
CA GLU A 269 3.17 27.28 3.09
C GLU A 269 1.80 26.58 3.21
N ILE A 270 1.18 26.61 4.41
CA ILE A 270 -0.19 26.08 4.59
C ILE A 270 -1.20 26.79 3.70
N LEU A 271 -1.18 28.12 3.70
CA LEU A 271 -2.22 28.93 3.05
C LEU A 271 -2.12 28.82 1.52
N VAL A 272 -0.89 28.83 0.99
CA VAL A 272 -0.61 28.63 -0.44
C VAL A 272 -1.00 27.22 -0.86
N GLU A 273 -0.63 26.19 -0.10
CA GLU A 273 -1.01 24.81 -0.41
C GLU A 273 -2.53 24.62 -0.35
N PHE A 274 -3.20 25.24 0.63
CA PHE A 274 -4.66 25.21 0.73
C PHE A 274 -5.34 25.86 -0.48
N GLN A 275 -4.85 27.03 -0.90
CA GLN A 275 -5.34 27.70 -2.11
C GLN A 275 -5.06 26.87 -3.36
N HIS A 276 -3.86 26.28 -3.47
CA HIS A 276 -3.45 25.43 -4.57
C HIS A 276 -4.37 24.20 -4.69
N ASN A 277 -4.63 23.50 -3.59
CA ASN A 277 -5.43 22.28 -3.58
C ASN A 277 -6.90 22.58 -3.93
N ILE A 278 -7.48 23.67 -3.41
CA ILE A 278 -8.84 24.08 -3.80
C ILE A 278 -8.92 24.32 -5.31
N LYS A 279 -7.96 25.09 -5.86
CA LYS A 279 -7.93 25.40 -7.29
C LYS A 279 -7.68 24.15 -8.14
N HIS A 280 -6.80 23.26 -7.68
CA HIS A 280 -6.52 22.01 -8.36
C HIS A 280 -7.79 21.17 -8.54
N TRP A 281 -8.58 21.01 -7.47
CA TRP A 281 -9.83 20.27 -7.51
C TRP A 281 -10.93 21.00 -8.29
N ASP A 282 -10.97 22.34 -8.24
CA ASP A 282 -11.90 23.19 -9.02
C ASP A 282 -11.70 23.02 -10.53
N GLU A 283 -10.47 22.78 -10.97
CA GLU A 283 -10.15 22.51 -12.38
C GLU A 283 -10.46 21.05 -12.81
N LEU A 284 -10.53 20.12 -11.85
CA LEU A 284 -10.52 18.67 -12.11
C LEU A 284 -11.93 18.05 -12.01
N ASP A 285 -12.74 18.47 -11.04
CA ASP A 285 -14.07 17.91 -10.79
C ASP A 285 -15.19 18.88 -11.22
N PRO A 286 -16.04 18.52 -12.21
CA PRO A 286 -17.13 19.38 -12.65
C PRO A 286 -18.23 19.59 -11.60
N ASP A 287 -18.25 18.83 -10.49
CA ASP A 287 -19.14 19.01 -9.35
C ASP A 287 -18.52 19.87 -8.22
N PHE A 288 -17.35 20.46 -8.45
CA PHE A 288 -16.64 21.33 -7.52
C PHE A 288 -16.26 22.62 -8.23
N ASN A 289 -17.19 23.59 -8.32
CA ASN A 289 -16.97 24.86 -9.03
C ASN A 289 -16.98 26.08 -8.10
N GLU A 290 -16.26 27.13 -8.51
CA GLU A 290 -16.14 28.41 -7.79
C GLU A 290 -15.77 28.20 -6.31
N ALA A 291 -14.92 27.19 -6.07
CA ALA A 291 -14.61 26.77 -4.73
C ALA A 291 -13.72 27.77 -4.00
N TYR A 292 -14.01 28.00 -2.72
CA TYR A 292 -13.16 28.80 -1.84
C TYR A 292 -13.17 28.27 -0.42
N GLY A 293 -12.09 28.53 0.30
CA GLY A 293 -11.82 28.01 1.62
C GLY A 293 -11.58 29.13 2.63
N ILE A 294 -12.03 28.92 3.85
CA ILE A 294 -11.74 29.79 4.99
C ILE A 294 -11.12 28.93 6.08
N LEU A 295 -9.88 29.25 6.44
CA LEU A 295 -9.19 28.70 7.59
C LEU A 295 -9.33 29.68 8.76
N THR A 296 -9.91 29.23 9.86
CA THR A 296 -10.01 30.04 11.08
C THR A 296 -9.21 29.38 12.21
N ILE A 297 -8.15 30.05 12.64
CA ILE A 297 -7.30 29.61 13.75
C ILE A 297 -7.68 30.39 14.99
N LYS A 298 -8.18 29.71 16.01
CA LYS A 298 -8.57 30.29 17.31
C LYS A 298 -7.72 29.74 18.44
N GLN A 299 -7.37 30.60 19.38
CA GLN A 299 -6.82 30.18 20.66
C GLN A 299 -7.97 29.67 21.54
N ASP A 300 -8.05 28.35 21.74
CA ASP A 300 -9.13 27.71 22.53
C ASP A 300 -8.75 27.62 24.02
N GLN A 301 -7.49 27.27 24.29
CA GLN A 301 -6.86 27.29 25.63
C GLN A 301 -5.44 27.84 25.52
N GLY A 302 -4.74 28.15 26.63
CA GLY A 302 -3.41 28.78 26.57
C GLY A 302 -2.36 28.05 25.71
N THR A 303 -2.43 26.72 25.65
CA THR A 303 -1.54 25.86 24.86
C THR A 303 -2.28 25.09 23.75
N LEU A 304 -3.54 25.44 23.45
CA LEU A 304 -4.35 24.72 22.48
C LEU A 304 -4.95 25.67 21.44
N ARG A 305 -4.62 25.42 20.17
CA ARG A 305 -5.21 26.11 19.02
C ARG A 305 -6.22 25.20 18.34
N ARG A 306 -7.36 25.78 17.98
CA ARG A 306 -8.40 25.12 17.18
C ARG A 306 -8.36 25.68 15.77
N LEU A 307 -8.28 24.80 14.79
CA LEU A 307 -8.25 25.12 13.37
C LEU A 307 -9.59 24.68 12.78
N ASP A 308 -10.43 25.64 12.43
CA ASP A 308 -11.72 25.42 11.78
C ASP A 308 -11.54 25.63 10.26
N TRP A 309 -11.61 24.56 9.49
CA TRP A 309 -11.57 24.56 8.02
C TRP A 309 -12.99 24.59 7.49
N LYS A 310 -13.28 25.56 6.63
CA LYS A 310 -14.56 25.65 5.92
C LYS A 310 -14.31 25.77 4.43
N ILE A 311 -14.93 24.90 3.64
CA ILE A 311 -14.84 24.96 2.18
C ILE A 311 -16.25 25.12 1.63
N TYR A 312 -16.42 26.05 0.70
CA TYR A 312 -17.64 26.33 -0.02
C TYR A 312 -17.41 26.04 -1.50
N TRP A 313 -18.38 25.42 -2.15
CA TRP A 313 -18.34 25.16 -3.60
C TRP A 313 -19.75 25.03 -4.17
N LEU A 314 -19.86 25.19 -5.48
CA LEU A 314 -21.08 24.94 -6.24
C LEU A 314 -21.01 23.57 -6.92
N ASN A 315 -22.07 22.77 -6.81
CA ASN A 315 -22.21 21.54 -7.60
C ASN A 315 -22.55 21.85 -9.07
N ALA A 316 -22.57 20.84 -9.96
CA ALA A 316 -22.93 21.06 -11.37
C ALA A 316 -24.36 21.61 -11.58
N ALA A 317 -25.23 21.51 -10.57
CA ALA A 317 -26.57 22.09 -10.58
C ALA A 317 -26.61 23.56 -10.10
N GLY A 318 -25.48 24.12 -9.66
CA GLY A 318 -25.36 25.47 -9.11
C GLY A 318 -25.85 25.61 -7.67
N GLU A 319 -26.00 24.51 -6.94
CA GLU A 319 -26.34 24.51 -5.52
C GLU A 319 -25.09 24.66 -4.67
N GLU A 320 -25.17 25.54 -3.68
CA GLU A 320 -24.08 25.80 -2.74
C GLU A 320 -23.96 24.67 -1.72
N ASN A 321 -22.76 24.12 -1.62
CA ASN A 321 -22.39 23.09 -0.67
C ASN A 321 -21.30 23.62 0.25
N THR A 322 -21.25 23.08 1.47
CA THR A 322 -20.27 23.49 2.47
C THR A 322 -19.78 22.29 3.26
N LEU A 323 -18.48 22.28 3.55
CA LEU A 323 -17.83 21.33 4.44
C LEU A 323 -17.17 22.09 5.57
N GLU A 324 -17.43 21.70 6.82
CA GLU A 324 -16.75 22.22 8.00
C GLU A 324 -16.06 21.09 8.75
N ARG A 325 -14.76 21.28 9.06
CA ARG A 325 -13.96 20.35 9.87
C ARG A 325 -13.10 21.13 10.85
N SER A 326 -13.05 20.65 12.08
CA SER A 326 -12.25 21.28 13.13
C SER A 326 -11.18 20.32 13.65
N PHE A 327 -9.96 20.82 13.79
CA PHE A 327 -8.84 20.12 14.39
C PHE A 327 -8.29 20.90 15.58
N TRP A 328 -7.62 20.19 16.49
CA TRP A 328 -6.98 20.78 17.65
C TRP A 328 -5.49 20.46 17.62
N VAL A 329 -4.66 21.49 17.77
CA VAL A 329 -3.20 21.38 17.86
C VAL A 329 -2.76 21.92 19.21
N HIS A 330 -2.06 21.08 19.97
CA HIS A 330 -1.54 21.44 21.28
C HIS A 330 -0.07 21.87 21.17
N LYS A 331 0.38 22.82 21.98
CA LYS A 331 1.76 23.29 21.93
C LYS A 331 2.78 22.17 22.19
N ASP A 332 2.47 21.27 23.11
CA ASP A 332 3.33 20.14 23.48
C ASP A 332 3.00 18.85 22.71
N SER A 333 2.19 18.92 21.64
CA SER A 333 1.87 17.72 20.89
C SER A 333 3.08 17.24 20.12
N LEU A 334 3.61 16.06 20.47
CA LEU A 334 4.82 15.47 19.90
C LEU A 334 4.70 15.05 18.43
N TYR A 335 3.84 15.68 17.60
CA TYR A 335 3.69 15.32 16.18
C TYR A 335 5.06 15.40 15.46
N TRP A 336 5.88 16.40 15.75
CA TRP A 336 7.23 16.55 15.17
C TRP A 336 8.25 15.50 15.70
N GLU A 337 8.05 14.99 16.91
CA GLU A 337 8.94 14.00 17.56
C GLU A 337 8.52 12.56 17.26
N GLN A 338 7.23 12.31 17.06
CA GLN A 338 6.65 11.01 16.70
C GLN A 338 6.69 10.74 15.20
N TYR A 339 6.65 11.79 14.36
CA TYR A 339 6.56 11.68 12.89
C TYR A 339 7.73 12.34 12.15
N GLY A 340 8.72 12.91 12.85
CA GLY A 340 9.81 13.66 12.25
C GLY A 340 10.74 12.84 11.34
N LEU A 341 10.67 13.10 10.04
CA LEU A 341 11.87 13.43 9.26
C LEU A 341 12.03 14.95 9.36
N LYS A 342 12.87 15.44 10.27
CA LYS A 342 13.44 16.78 10.08
C LYS A 342 14.31 16.70 8.84
N ASP A 343 13.87 17.40 7.81
CA ASP A 343 14.68 17.95 6.73
C ASP A 343 16.18 17.99 7.09
N PHE A 344 16.99 17.16 6.44
CA PHE A 344 18.44 17.12 6.62
C PHE A 344 19.16 18.28 5.90
N ARG A 345 18.45 19.33 5.43
CA ARG A 345 19.10 20.52 4.83
C ARG A 345 20.06 21.24 5.80
N PHE A 346 19.94 21.06 7.11
CA PHE A 346 20.96 21.53 8.08
C PHE A 346 22.26 20.70 8.11
N LEU A 347 22.34 19.58 7.39
CA LEU A 347 23.57 18.80 7.18
C LEU A 347 24.28 19.13 5.85
N SER A 348 23.73 20.04 5.04
CA SER A 348 24.48 20.68 3.97
C SER A 348 25.21 21.90 4.57
N PRO A 349 26.54 21.90 4.70
CA PRO A 349 27.23 23.16 4.93
C PRO A 349 27.08 23.97 3.64
N THR A 350 26.16 24.93 3.63
CA THR A 350 26.24 26.04 2.69
C THR A 350 27.53 26.79 3.04
N GLU A 351 28.53 26.63 2.17
CA GLU A 351 29.63 27.58 2.04
C GLU A 351 29.01 28.98 1.91
N GLU A 352 29.32 29.87 2.86
CA GLU A 352 29.57 31.31 2.69
C GLU A 352 29.35 32.05 4.03
N GLU A 353 30.42 32.16 4.82
CA GLU A 353 30.69 33.29 5.72
C GLU A 353 32.22 33.41 5.88
N GLU A 354 32.88 34.05 4.91
CA GLU A 354 33.94 35.09 5.04
C GLU A 354 34.47 35.53 3.66
#